data_AF-J0MVF2-F1
#
_entry.id   AF-J0MVF2-F1
#
_cell.length_a   1.000
_cell.length_b   1.000
_cell.length_c   1.000
_cell.angle_alpha   90.00
_cell.angle_beta   90.00
_cell.angle_gamma   90.00
#
_symmetry.space_group_name_H-M   'P 1'
#
loop_
_entity.id
_entity.type
_entity.pdbx_description
1 polymer ?
#
loop_
_entity_poly.entity_id
_entity_poly.type
_entity_poly.pdbx_seq_one_letter_code
_entity_poly.pdbx_strand_id
1 'polypeptide(L)'
;MIGSSIGGAQIIITQIDDFPTYFTAQSPALILSYQDRPGAISKLTGVLAEYGINIAVMKVSRLKKGGTALCTIETDEAIPEQAAEQLRTIPKVFQVRAINLFREEESPCIEPQKSC
;
A
#
# COMPACT_ATOMS: atom_id res chain seq x y z
N MET A 1 2.06 13.57 9.76
CA MET A 1 1.25 13.35 8.54
C MET A 1 0.46 14.62 8.27
N ILE A 2 0.59 15.19 7.07
CA ILE A 2 -0.18 16.37 6.64
C ILE A 2 -0.99 15.95 5.41
N GLY A 3 -2.30 16.20 5.43
CA GLY A 3 -3.21 15.88 4.34
C GLY A 3 -4.02 17.12 3.95
N SER A 4 -4.38 17.22 2.67
CA SER A 4 -5.26 18.27 2.16
C SER A 4 -6.49 17.64 1.51
N SER A 5 -7.67 18.21 1.77
CA SER A 5 -8.93 17.85 1.13
C SER A 5 -9.30 18.94 0.13
N ILE A 6 -9.46 18.56 -1.13
CA ILE A 6 -9.79 19.46 -2.24
C ILE A 6 -11.29 19.52 -2.55
N GLY A 7 -12.12 18.85 -1.74
CA GLY A 7 -13.57 18.70 -1.93
C GLY A 7 -13.95 17.41 -2.67
N GLY A 8 -15.12 16.82 -2.35
CA GLY A 8 -15.63 15.62 -3.03
C GLY A 8 -15.10 14.27 -2.52
N ALA A 9 -14.76 14.15 -1.22
CA ALA A 9 -14.25 12.93 -0.56
C ALA A 9 -12.84 12.45 -0.99
N GLN A 10 -12.07 13.26 -1.72
CA GLN A 10 -10.70 12.95 -2.09
C GLN A 10 -9.69 13.53 -1.10
N ILE A 11 -8.93 12.66 -0.43
CA ILE A 11 -7.83 13.05 0.46
C ILE A 11 -6.52 12.88 -0.32
N ILE A 12 -5.66 13.89 -0.29
CA ILE A 12 -4.28 13.78 -0.77
C ILE A 12 -3.34 13.89 0.41
N ILE A 13 -2.58 12.84 0.65
CA ILE A 13 -1.46 12.81 1.59
C ILE A 13 -0.25 13.36 0.85
N THR A 14 0.18 14.55 1.27
CA THR A 14 1.31 15.27 0.66
C THR A 14 2.63 15.01 1.38
N GLN A 15 2.56 14.44 2.59
CA GLN A 15 3.74 14.15 3.40
C GLN A 15 3.49 13.03 4.41
N ILE A 16 4.40 12.06 4.44
CA ILE A 16 4.47 11.00 5.45
C ILE A 16 5.83 11.14 6.13
N ASP A 17 5.82 11.36 7.44
CA ASP A 17 7.00 11.73 8.23
C ASP A 17 7.75 12.93 7.60
N ASP A 18 9.05 12.79 7.33
CA ASP A 18 9.89 13.81 6.68
C ASP A 18 9.95 13.66 5.15
N PHE A 19 9.15 12.77 4.57
CA PHE A 19 9.20 12.47 3.14
C PHE A 19 8.06 13.14 2.39
N PRO A 20 8.35 14.02 1.40
CA PRO A 20 7.31 14.51 0.50
C PRO A 20 6.78 13.35 -0.34
N THR A 21 5.46 13.25 -0.44
CA THR A 21 4.78 12.25 -1.28
C THR A 21 3.49 12.85 -1.83
N TYR A 22 2.84 12.21 -2.79
CA TYR A 22 1.50 12.56 -3.24
C TYR A 22 0.74 11.26 -3.36
N PHE A 23 -0.12 10.98 -2.40
CA PHE A 23 -0.77 9.68 -2.26
C PHE A 23 -2.25 9.89 -1.95
N THR A 24 -3.14 9.31 -2.75
CA THR A 24 -4.58 9.58 -2.67
C THR A 24 -5.33 8.57 -1.78
N ALA A 25 -4.73 7.41 -1.49
CA ALA A 25 -5.35 6.31 -0.75
C ALA A 25 -6.77 5.95 -1.27
N GLN A 26 -6.97 5.99 -2.59
CA GLN A 26 -8.27 5.67 -3.23
C GLN A 26 -8.37 4.23 -3.73
N SER A 27 -7.26 3.51 -3.70
CA SER A 27 -7.13 2.07 -3.95
C SER A 27 -6.39 1.41 -2.78
N PRO A 28 -6.39 0.08 -2.68
CA PRO A 28 -5.52 -0.63 -1.76
C PRO A 28 -4.08 -0.13 -1.88
N ALA A 29 -3.42 0.03 -0.74
CA ALA A 29 -2.13 0.69 -0.71
C ALA A 29 -1.21 0.17 0.37
N LEU A 30 0.08 0.25 0.09
CA LEU A 30 1.16 -0.17 0.96
C LEU A 30 2.11 1.00 1.19
N ILE A 31 2.38 1.29 2.46
CA ILE A 31 3.36 2.28 2.88
C ILE A 31 4.50 1.55 3.59
N LEU A 32 5.71 1.75 3.09
CA LEU A 32 6.93 1.07 3.53
C LEU A 32 8.01 2.08 3.87
N SER A 33 8.76 1.85 4.94
CA SER A 33 10.07 2.49 5.11
C SER A 33 11.16 1.44 5.24
N TYR A 34 12.28 1.66 4.55
CA TYR A 34 13.37 0.69 4.45
C TYR A 34 14.72 1.39 4.18
N GLN A 35 15.83 0.66 4.33
CA GLN A 35 17.14 1.15 3.92
C GLN A 35 17.33 1.03 2.40
N ASP A 36 17.52 2.16 1.70
CA ASP A 36 17.77 2.21 0.26
C ASP A 36 19.10 1.52 -0.08
N ARG A 37 19.00 0.31 -0.63
CA ARG A 37 20.15 -0.50 -1.05
C ARG A 37 19.83 -1.25 -2.35
N PRO A 38 20.85 -1.60 -3.14
CA PRO A 38 20.66 -2.45 -4.31
C PRO A 38 19.83 -3.70 -3.97
N GLY A 39 18.81 -3.98 -4.79
CA GLY A 39 17.90 -5.11 -4.62
C GLY A 39 16.77 -4.93 -3.61
N ALA A 40 16.69 -3.82 -2.87
CA ALA A 40 15.60 -3.59 -1.91
C ALA A 40 14.22 -3.58 -2.60
N ILE A 41 14.07 -2.79 -3.67
CA ILE A 41 12.81 -2.72 -4.43
C ILE A 41 12.43 -4.09 -5.00
N SER A 42 13.37 -4.80 -5.63
CA SER A 42 13.11 -6.12 -6.19
C SER A 42 12.61 -7.13 -5.15
N LYS A 43 13.11 -7.06 -3.91
CA LYS A 43 12.61 -7.92 -2.82
C LYS A 43 11.19 -7.53 -2.39
N LEU A 44 10.91 -6.24 -2.25
CA LEU A 44 9.60 -5.74 -1.86
C LEU A 44 8.53 -6.09 -2.91
N THR A 45 8.82 -5.81 -4.19
CA THR A 45 7.89 -6.11 -5.29
C THR A 45 7.81 -7.61 -5.57
N GLY A 46 8.86 -8.37 -5.28
CA GLY A 46 8.87 -9.83 -5.37
C GLY A 46 7.83 -10.46 -4.44
N VAL A 47 7.72 -9.97 -3.21
CA VAL A 47 6.65 -10.42 -2.29
C VAL A 47 5.28 -10.12 -2.90
N LEU A 48 5.02 -8.91 -3.40
CA LEU A 48 3.73 -8.61 -4.02
C LEU A 48 3.41 -9.54 -5.21
N ALA A 49 4.41 -9.84 -6.03
CA ALA A 49 4.28 -10.77 -7.15
C ALA A 49 3.97 -12.21 -6.70
N GLU A 50 4.56 -12.70 -5.60
CA GLU A 50 4.26 -14.02 -5.03
C GLU A 50 2.79 -14.17 -4.61
N TYR A 51 2.14 -13.08 -4.20
CA TYR A 51 0.70 -13.05 -3.90
C TYR A 51 -0.18 -12.68 -5.11
N GLY A 52 0.41 -12.50 -6.29
CA GLY A 52 -0.33 -12.13 -7.51
C GLY A 52 -0.92 -10.73 -7.46
N ILE A 53 -0.30 -9.80 -6.73
CA ILE A 53 -0.78 -8.43 -6.57
C ILE A 53 -0.13 -7.53 -7.62
N ASN A 54 -0.93 -6.86 -8.44
CA ASN A 54 -0.49 -5.91 -9.44
C ASN A 54 -0.21 -4.52 -8.81
N ILE A 55 0.79 -3.84 -9.36
CA ILE A 55 1.21 -2.51 -8.90
C ILE A 55 0.69 -1.46 -9.87
N ALA A 56 -0.29 -0.67 -9.43
CA ALA A 56 -0.84 0.44 -10.21
C ALA A 56 0.10 1.65 -10.21
N VAL A 57 0.55 2.05 -9.03
CA VAL A 57 1.46 3.20 -8.85
C VAL A 57 2.48 2.88 -7.77
N MET A 58 3.74 3.21 -8.02
CA MET A 58 4.81 3.10 -7.04
C MET A 58 5.60 4.40 -6.98
N LYS A 59 5.71 4.97 -5.78
CA LYS A 59 6.52 6.18 -5.52
C LYS A 59 7.54 5.88 -4.44
N VAL A 60 8.76 6.37 -4.65
CA VAL A 60 9.88 6.22 -3.71
C VAL A 60 10.47 7.59 -3.43
N SER A 61 10.47 7.97 -2.16
CA SER A 61 11.08 9.20 -1.66
C SER A 61 12.21 8.84 -0.71
N ARG A 62 13.39 9.44 -0.89
CA ARG A 62 14.57 9.20 -0.04
C ARG A 62 15.18 10.52 0.38
N LEU A 63 15.62 10.62 1.64
CA LEU A 63 16.30 11.81 2.15
C LEU A 63 17.73 11.92 1.61
N LYS A 64 18.41 10.78 1.47
CA LYS A 64 19.74 10.67 0.87
C LYS A 64 19.94 9.29 0.26
N LYS A 65 20.78 9.20 -0.77
CA LYS A 65 21.18 7.91 -1.36
C LYS A 65 21.79 7.00 -0.29
N GLY A 66 21.35 5.75 -0.20
CA GLY A 66 21.83 4.78 0.79
C GLY A 66 21.23 4.94 2.20
N GLY A 67 20.40 5.96 2.41
CA GLY A 67 19.72 6.22 3.69
C GLY A 67 18.36 5.54 3.78
N THR A 68 17.49 6.07 4.63
CA THR A 68 16.10 5.63 4.70
C THR A 68 15.32 6.14 3.48
N ALA A 69 14.53 5.26 2.89
CA ALA A 69 13.56 5.56 1.87
C ALA A 69 12.15 5.22 2.36
N LEU A 70 11.20 6.06 1.98
CA LEU A 70 9.77 5.79 2.05
C LEU A 70 9.32 5.32 0.66
N CYS A 71 8.52 4.27 0.63
CA CYS A 71 7.82 3.83 -0.57
C CYS A 71 6.33 3.76 -0.31
N THR A 72 5.56 4.33 -1.22
CA THR A 72 4.10 4.19 -1.28
C THR A 72 3.74 3.44 -2.55
N ILE A 73 2.97 2.37 -2.42
CA ILE A 73 2.53 1.52 -3.53
C ILE A 73 1.01 1.51 -3.50
N GLU A 74 0.37 1.86 -4.61
CA GLU A 74 -1.05 1.64 -4.85
C GLU A 74 -1.17 0.36 -5.68
N THR A 75 -2.05 -0.53 -5.26
CA THR A 75 -2.26 -1.86 -5.87
C THR A 75 -3.68 -1.98 -6.38
N ASP A 76 -3.89 -2.87 -7.35
CA ASP A 76 -5.24 -3.14 -7.88
C ASP A 76 -6.01 -4.05 -6.91
N GLU A 77 -5.33 -5.06 -6.36
CA GLU A 77 -5.88 -6.02 -5.41
C GLU A 77 -5.64 -5.60 -3.96
N ALA A 78 -6.48 -6.12 -3.06
CA ALA A 78 -6.27 -6.00 -1.63
C ALA A 78 -4.98 -6.70 -1.20
N ILE A 79 -4.26 -6.09 -0.26
CA ILE A 79 -3.02 -6.63 0.28
C ILE A 79 -3.38 -7.55 1.46
N PRO A 80 -3.21 -8.88 1.34
CA PRO A 80 -3.50 -9.80 2.43
C PRO A 80 -2.51 -9.57 3.58
N GLU A 81 -2.95 -9.83 4.82
CA GLU A 81 -2.09 -9.61 5.99
C GLU A 81 -0.81 -10.47 5.92
N GLN A 82 -0.88 -11.67 5.34
CA GLN A 82 0.27 -12.55 5.12
C GLN A 82 1.34 -11.88 4.25
N ALA A 83 0.95 -11.15 3.20
CA ALA A 83 1.90 -10.40 2.38
C ALA A 83 2.54 -9.26 3.19
N ALA A 84 1.76 -8.54 3.99
CA ALA A 84 2.26 -7.49 4.87
C ALA A 84 3.23 -8.04 5.94
N GLU A 85 2.91 -9.19 6.53
CA GLU A 85 3.78 -9.89 7.47
C GLU A 85 5.08 -10.34 6.82
N GLN A 86 5.02 -10.94 5.63
CA GLN A 86 6.21 -11.34 4.88
C GLN A 86 7.11 -10.14 4.58
N LEU A 87 6.54 -9.02 4.16
CA LEU A 87 7.30 -7.77 3.96
C LEU A 87 7.99 -7.28 5.24
N ARG A 88 7.35 -7.41 6.41
CA ARG A 88 7.94 -7.05 7.71
C ARG A 88 9.15 -7.92 8.08
N THR A 89 9.25 -9.14 7.57
CA THR A 89 10.40 -10.02 7.82
C THR A 89 11.63 -9.69 6.97
N ILE A 90 11.49 -8.87 5.92
CA ILE A 90 12.61 -8.53 5.04
C ILE A 90 13.65 -7.70 5.81
N PRO A 91 14.94 -8.12 5.82
CA PRO A 91 15.98 -7.38 6.52
C PRO A 91 16.11 -5.94 6.01
N LYS A 92 16.12 -5.00 6.96
CA LYS A 92 16.23 -3.55 6.75
C LYS A 92 14.96 -2.89 6.20
N VAL A 93 13.81 -3.56 6.31
CA VAL A 93 12.50 -2.91 6.33
C VAL A 93 12.21 -2.48 7.77
N PHE A 94 11.80 -1.23 7.95
CA PHE A 94 11.58 -0.62 9.26
C PHE A 94 10.09 -0.50 9.59
N GLN A 95 9.26 -0.22 8.59
CA GLN A 95 7.82 -0.10 8.76
C GLN A 95 7.08 -0.62 7.54
N VAL A 96 5.95 -1.27 7.79
CA VAL A 96 5.01 -1.74 6.78
C VAL A 96 3.60 -1.43 7.26
N ARG A 97 2.83 -0.70 6.46
CA ARG A 97 1.40 -0.45 6.68
C ARG A 97 0.65 -0.78 5.40
N ALA A 98 -0.20 -1.79 5.46
CA ALA A 98 -1.17 -2.07 4.42
C ALA A 98 -2.49 -1.34 4.75
N ILE A 99 -3.09 -0.74 3.74
CA ILE A 99 -4.36 -0.02 3.83
C ILE A 99 -5.23 -0.63 2.74
N ASN A 100 -6.18 -1.47 3.13
CA ASN A 100 -7.21 -1.97 2.23
C ASN A 100 -8.46 -1.13 2.43
N LEU A 101 -8.99 -0.59 1.34
CA LEU A 101 -10.26 0.12 1.34
C LEU A 101 -11.36 -0.92 1.18
N PHE A 102 -12.17 -1.10 2.21
CA PHE A 102 -13.44 -1.81 2.05
C PHE A 102 -14.41 -0.85 1.39
N ARG A 103 -14.60 -1.00 0.07
CA ARG A 103 -15.82 -0.51 -0.55
C ARG A 103 -16.94 -1.45 -0.10
N GLU A 104 -18.03 -0.91 0.43
CA GLU A 104 -19.26 -1.69 0.59
C GLU A 104 -19.77 -2.03 -0.82
N GLU A 105 -19.24 -3.09 -1.42
CA GLU A 105 -19.83 -3.69 -2.61
C GLU A 105 -20.66 -4.89 -2.15
N GLU A 106 -21.97 -4.64 -2.12
CA GLU A 106 -23.10 -5.57 -2.15
C GLU A 106 -22.84 -6.97 -1.57
N SER A 107 -23.32 -7.19 -0.34
CA SER A 107 -23.64 -8.55 0.11
C SER A 107 -24.52 -9.20 -0.96
N PRO A 108 -24.17 -10.38 -1.52
CA PRO A 108 -25.07 -11.06 -2.41
C PRO A 108 -26.37 -11.30 -1.65
N CYS A 109 -27.48 -10.76 -2.17
CA CYS A 109 -28.81 -11.11 -1.73
C CYS A 109 -28.90 -12.64 -1.80
N ILE A 110 -28.88 -13.30 -0.64
CA ILE A 110 -29.22 -14.72 -0.55
C ILE A 110 -30.71 -14.78 -0.89
N GLU A 111 -31.03 -15.09 -2.15
CA GLU A 111 -32.39 -15.43 -2.54
C GLU A 111 -32.84 -16.62 -1.68
N PRO A 112 -34.02 -16.55 -1.01
CA PRO A 112 -34.55 -17.72 -0.33
C PRO A 112 -34.90 -18.76 -1.40
N GLN A 113 -34.20 -19.89 -1.34
CA GLN A 113 -34.56 -21.07 -2.13
C GLN A 113 -36.05 -21.37 -1.90
N LYS A 114 -36.79 -21.33 -3.01
CA LYS A 114 -38.19 -21.71 -3.08
C LYS A 114 -38.36 -23.11 -2.48
N SER A 115 -39.11 -23.19 -1.39
CA SER A 115 -39.75 -24.41 -0.91
C SER A 115 -41.26 -24.21 -1.00
N CYS A 116 -41.85 -24.59 -2.14
CA CYS A 116 -43.19 -25.17 -2.29
C CYS A 116 -43.33 -25.67 -3.73
#